data_AF-A0A7V4AYD2-F1
#
_entry.id   AF-A0A7V4AYD2-F1
#
_cell.length_a   1.000
_cell.length_b   1.000
_cell.length_c   1.000
_cell.angle_alpha   90.00
_cell.angle_beta   90.00
_cell.angle_gamma   90.00
#
_symmetry.space_group_name_H-M   'P 1'
#
loop_
_entity.id
_entity.type
_entity.pdbx_description
1 polymer ?
#
loop_
_entity_poly.entity_id
_entity_poly.type
_entity_poly.pdbx_seq_one_letter_code
_entity_poly.pdbx_strand_id
1 'polypeptide(L)'
;MREKGVVIAASLLLGLLAAGAFYAWSRGAAPLSKKRTAAQIAAAGQEQETRMVVVAVKDIPRRAKIKPEMLKAVEVPKSLAHPLAVSDIKQAVDKILNDDLVKDEVLLEPHIAGKKAPSDLTFAIPAGHRAVTIPTSVPT
;
A
#
# COMPACT_ATOMS: atom_id res chain seq x y z
N MET A 1 -1.91 75.54 18.20
CA MET A 1 -1.33 74.66 17.15
C MET A 1 -0.42 73.56 17.70
N ARG A 2 0.29 73.77 18.82
CA ARG A 2 1.25 72.79 19.38
C ARG A 2 0.64 71.45 19.82
N GLU A 3 -0.56 71.47 20.41
CA GLU A 3 -1.20 70.25 20.95
C GLU A 3 -1.60 69.23 19.87
N LYS A 4 -2.12 69.70 18.73
CA LYS A 4 -2.46 68.83 17.59
C LYS A 4 -1.22 68.14 17.02
N GLY A 5 -0.07 68.82 16.99
CA GLY A 5 1.20 68.24 16.56
C GLY A 5 1.72 67.16 17.51
N VAL A 6 1.54 67.34 18.82
CA VAL A 6 1.94 66.35 19.84
C VAL A 6 1.06 65.09 19.75
N VAL A 7 -0.24 65.24 19.54
CA VAL A 7 -1.16 64.10 19.37
C VAL A 7 -0.85 63.31 18.10
N ILE A 8 -0.54 63.99 16.99
CA ILE A 8 -0.13 63.35 15.74
C ILE A 8 1.19 62.57 15.94
N ALA A 9 2.19 63.18 16.58
CA ALA A 9 3.47 62.53 16.87
C ALA A 9 3.32 61.30 17.79
N ALA A 10 2.47 61.39 18.82
CA ALA A 10 2.21 60.27 19.72
C ALA A 10 1.51 59.09 19.03
N SER A 11 0.53 59.36 18.16
CA SER A 11 -0.17 58.32 17.40
C SER A 11 0.75 57.59 16.40
N LEU A 12 1.67 58.33 15.77
CA LEU A 12 2.68 57.77 14.87
C LEU A 12 3.66 56.84 15.59
N LEU A 13 4.12 57.24 16.78
CA LEU A 13 5.02 56.42 17.60
C LEU A 13 4.34 55.14 18.10
N LEU A 14 3.08 55.24 18.53
CA LEU A 14 2.33 54.08 19.00
C LEU A 14 2.04 53.08 17.85
N GLY A 15 1.70 53.59 16.67
CA GLY A 15 1.51 52.78 15.47
C GLY A 15 2.78 52.06 15.02
N LEU A 16 3.93 52.72 15.08
CA LEU A 16 5.23 52.13 14.72
C LEU A 16 5.65 51.03 15.71
N LEU A 17 5.39 51.25 17.01
CA LEU A 17 5.63 50.23 18.05
C LEU A 17 4.71 49.01 17.90
N ALA A 18 3.42 49.22 17.64
CA ALA A 18 2.47 48.14 17.40
C ALA A 18 2.84 47.32 16.14
N ALA A 19 3.23 47.99 15.05
CA ALA A 19 3.69 47.33 13.83
C ALA A 19 4.99 46.53 14.06
N GLY A 20 5.93 47.06 14.85
CA GLY A 20 7.16 46.36 15.22
C GLY A 20 6.91 45.11 16.06
N ALA A 21 6.02 45.20 17.05
CA ALA A 21 5.62 44.06 17.88
C ALA A 21 4.87 42.99 17.06
N PHE A 22 3.97 43.40 16.17
CA PHE A 22 3.27 42.48 15.27
C PHE A 22 4.21 41.83 14.25
N TYR A 23 5.19 42.57 13.72
CA TYR A 23 6.21 42.03 12.82
C TYR A 23 7.08 41.00 13.52
N ALA A 24 7.53 41.28 14.75
CA ALA A 24 8.28 40.33 15.56
C ALA A 24 7.46 39.08 15.92
N TRP A 25 6.18 39.26 16.29
CA TRP A 25 5.27 38.16 16.58
C TRP A 25 4.93 37.31 15.34
N SER A 26 4.73 37.93 14.18
CA SER A 26 4.50 37.24 12.90
C SER A 26 5.72 36.45 12.42
N ARG A 27 6.94 36.87 12.81
CA ARG A 27 8.16 36.06 12.62
C ARG A 27 8.31 34.94 13.66
N GLY A 28 7.75 35.10 14.86
CA GLY A 28 7.71 34.09 15.92
C GLY A 28 6.59 33.07 15.78
N ALA A 29 5.51 33.42 15.06
CA ALA A 29 4.40 32.55 14.71
C ALA A 29 4.79 31.63 13.55
N ALA A 30 5.60 30.64 13.91
CA ALA A 30 5.76 29.34 13.25
C ALA A 30 6.09 29.37 11.75
N PRO A 31 7.35 29.08 11.36
CA PRO A 31 7.58 28.38 10.10
C PRO A 31 6.83 27.04 10.16
N LEU A 32 5.63 26.98 9.59
CA LEU A 32 4.92 25.73 9.26
C LEU A 32 5.72 24.86 8.27
N SER A 33 6.83 25.36 7.74
CA SER A 33 7.83 24.54 7.08
C SER A 33 8.76 23.93 8.13
N LYS A 34 8.24 22.92 8.84
CA LYS A 34 9.07 21.87 9.42
C LYS A 34 9.78 21.21 8.24
N LYS A 35 10.89 21.79 7.77
CA LYS A 35 11.78 21.16 6.80
C LYS A 35 12.23 19.86 7.45
N ARG A 36 11.55 18.76 7.10
CA ARG A 36 12.00 17.41 7.39
C ARG A 36 13.35 17.30 6.70
N THR A 37 14.42 17.55 7.44
CA THR A 37 15.78 17.33 6.99
C THR A 37 15.85 15.88 6.51
N ALA A 38 16.57 15.59 5.43
CA ALA A 38 16.72 14.23 4.90
C ALA A 38 17.12 13.20 5.99
N ALA A 39 17.79 13.65 7.05
CA ALA A 39 18.09 12.88 8.25
C ALA A 39 16.87 12.42 9.08
N GLN A 40 15.76 13.19 9.15
CA GLN A 40 14.53 12.77 9.83
C GLN A 40 13.66 11.83 8.98
N ILE A 41 13.80 11.86 7.65
CA ILE A 41 13.20 10.85 6.76
C ILE A 41 13.98 9.53 6.88
N ALA A 42 15.31 9.60 7.03
CA ALA A 42 16.16 8.44 7.32
C ALA A 42 15.95 7.88 8.74
N ALA A 43 15.73 8.72 9.75
CA ALA A 43 15.47 8.27 11.13
C ALA A 43 14.03 7.78 11.38
N ALA A 44 13.08 8.05 10.48
CA ALA A 44 11.78 7.39 10.45
C ALA A 44 11.81 6.04 9.71
N GLY A 45 12.92 5.73 9.02
CA GLY A 45 13.30 4.38 8.59
C GLY A 45 13.91 3.57 9.73
N GLN A 46 13.32 3.66 10.92
CA GLN A 46 13.63 2.77 12.04
C GLN A 46 13.29 1.35 11.60
N GLU A 47 14.29 0.61 11.14
CA GLU A 47 14.39 -0.85 11.09
C GLU A 47 13.02 -1.54 11.11
N GLN A 48 12.19 -1.16 10.14
CA GLN A 48 10.85 -1.71 10.06
C GLN A 48 11.08 -3.10 9.55
N GLU A 49 10.75 -4.11 10.35
CA GLU A 49 10.83 -5.50 9.93
C GLU A 49 10.22 -5.60 8.53
N THR A 50 11.06 -5.86 7.54
CA THR A 50 10.63 -5.99 6.15
C THR A 50 10.17 -7.42 5.95
N ARG A 51 9.12 -7.58 5.15
CA ARG A 51 8.62 -8.87 4.71
C ARG A 51 8.77 -8.95 3.21
N MET A 52 9.33 -10.07 2.75
CA MET A 52 9.33 -10.41 1.33
C MET A 52 7.90 -10.74 0.91
N VAL A 53 7.45 -10.09 -0.16
CA VAL A 53 6.13 -10.29 -0.75
C VAL A 53 6.30 -10.55 -2.24
N VAL A 54 5.57 -11.53 -2.75
CA VAL A 54 5.57 -11.85 -4.19
C VAL A 54 4.50 -11.02 -4.90
N VAL A 55 4.89 -10.36 -5.99
CA VAL A 55 4.02 -9.52 -6.84
C VAL A 55 4.07 -9.97 -8.30
N ALA A 56 3.00 -9.68 -9.04
CA ALA A 56 2.90 -9.99 -10.47
C ALA A 56 3.66 -8.98 -11.33
N VAL A 57 4.40 -9.45 -12.32
CA VAL A 57 5.12 -8.59 -13.29
C VAL A 57 4.22 -8.15 -14.44
N LYS A 58 3.14 -8.89 -14.69
CA LYS A 58 2.16 -8.68 -15.75
C LYS A 58 0.81 -9.25 -15.32
N ASP A 59 -0.24 -8.90 -16.08
CA ASP A 59 -1.56 -9.49 -15.88
C ASP A 59 -1.52 -11.00 -16.16
N ILE A 60 -2.01 -11.80 -15.21
CA ILE A 60 -2.11 -13.25 -15.29
C ILE A 60 -3.60 -13.60 -15.22
N PRO A 61 -4.17 -14.21 -16.28
CA PRO A 61 -5.58 -14.56 -16.25
C PRO A 61 -5.84 -15.75 -15.31
N ARG A 62 -7.07 -15.86 -14.83
CA ARG A 62 -7.55 -16.97 -14.03
C ARG A 62 -7.33 -18.29 -14.73
N ARG A 63 -7.08 -19.33 -13.94
CA ARG A 63 -6.79 -20.70 -14.38
C ARG A 63 -5.49 -20.84 -15.19
N ALA A 64 -4.66 -19.79 -15.26
CA ALA A 64 -3.33 -19.90 -15.81
C ALA A 64 -2.38 -20.62 -14.85
N LYS A 65 -1.42 -21.35 -15.41
CA LYS A 65 -0.31 -21.94 -14.65
C LYS A 65 0.74 -20.87 -14.35
N ILE A 66 1.08 -20.72 -13.08
CA ILE A 66 2.06 -19.72 -12.62
C ILE A 66 3.47 -20.16 -13.04
N LYS A 67 4.13 -19.31 -13.82
CA LYS A 67 5.54 -19.46 -14.20
C LYS A 67 6.42 -18.49 -13.39
N PRO A 68 7.69 -18.86 -13.10
CA PRO A 68 8.59 -18.01 -12.33
C PRO A 68 8.81 -16.63 -12.96
N GLU A 69 8.81 -16.55 -14.30
CA GLU A 69 8.98 -15.31 -15.06
C GLU A 69 7.83 -14.29 -14.88
N MET A 70 6.69 -14.72 -14.34
CA MET A 70 5.51 -13.88 -14.15
C MET A 70 5.50 -13.19 -12.78
N LEU A 71 6.40 -13.58 -11.88
CA LEU A 71 6.42 -13.16 -10.48
C LEU A 71 7.75 -12.47 -10.15
N LYS A 72 7.68 -11.55 -9.19
CA LYS A 72 8.84 -10.87 -8.62
C LYS A 72 8.69 -10.79 -7.11
N ALA A 73 9.77 -11.01 -6.38
CA ALA A 73 9.80 -10.74 -4.94
C ALA A 73 10.18 -9.27 -4.69
N VAL A 74 9.41 -8.59 -3.84
CA VAL A 74 9.63 -7.21 -3.42
C VAL A 74 9.60 -7.15 -1.91
N GLU A 75 10.53 -6.38 -1.33
CA GLU A 75 10.57 -6.11 0.10
C GLU A 75 9.59 -5.00 0.45
N VAL A 76 8.70 -5.28 1.41
CA VAL A 76 7.66 -4.36 1.86
C VAL A 76 7.70 -4.29 3.39
N PRO A 77 7.51 -3.12 4.02
CA PRO A 77 7.40 -3.06 5.48
C PRO A 77 6.29 -3.99 6.00
N LYS A 78 6.55 -4.73 7.08
CA LYS A 78 5.60 -5.69 7.66
C LYS A 78 4.26 -5.07 8.05
N SER A 79 4.22 -3.76 8.33
CA SER A 79 2.99 -3.00 8.59
C SER A 79 2.09 -2.84 7.36
N LEU A 80 2.67 -2.91 6.15
CA LEU A 80 1.96 -2.78 4.87
C LEU A 80 1.76 -4.12 4.16
N ALA A 81 2.53 -5.14 4.54
CA ALA A 81 2.41 -6.47 3.97
C ALA A 81 1.10 -7.14 4.44
N HIS A 82 0.30 -7.62 3.50
CA HIS A 82 -0.90 -8.38 3.81
C HIS A 82 -0.53 -9.67 4.57
N PRO A 83 -1.29 -10.10 5.61
CA PRO A 83 -0.95 -11.27 6.42
C PRO A 83 -0.83 -12.56 5.60
N LEU A 84 -1.71 -12.73 4.61
CA LEU A 84 -1.79 -13.88 3.69
C LEU A 84 -0.94 -13.72 2.41
N ALA A 85 -0.01 -12.75 2.39
CA ALA A 85 0.88 -12.56 1.25
C ALA A 85 1.92 -13.68 1.18
N VAL A 86 2.09 -14.25 -0.01
CA VAL A 86 3.09 -15.29 -0.24
C VAL A 86 4.49 -14.68 -0.17
N SER A 87 5.35 -15.28 0.68
CA SER A 87 6.71 -14.77 0.92
C SER A 87 7.79 -15.40 0.04
N ASP A 88 7.51 -16.53 -0.61
CA ASP A 88 8.46 -17.25 -1.46
C ASP A 88 7.83 -17.61 -2.81
N ILE A 89 8.54 -17.29 -3.90
CA ILE A 89 8.15 -17.60 -5.27
C ILE A 89 7.95 -19.12 -5.45
N LYS A 90 8.77 -19.95 -4.79
CA LYS A 90 8.69 -21.42 -4.90
C LYS A 90 7.34 -21.98 -4.45
N GLN A 91 6.65 -21.28 -3.54
CA GLN A 91 5.33 -21.72 -3.07
C GLN A 91 4.23 -21.46 -4.11
N ALA A 92 4.47 -20.57 -5.08
CA ALA A 92 3.51 -20.19 -6.10
C ALA A 92 3.76 -20.86 -7.45
N VAL A 93 5.02 -21.19 -7.77
CA VAL A 93 5.39 -21.84 -9.05
C VAL A 93 4.68 -23.19 -9.20
N ASP A 94 4.30 -23.50 -10.44
CA ASP A 94 3.58 -24.71 -10.86
C ASP A 94 2.16 -24.88 -10.34
N LYS A 95 1.63 -23.92 -9.58
CA LYS A 95 0.23 -23.89 -9.16
C LYS A 95 -0.66 -23.16 -10.17
N ILE A 96 -1.97 -23.38 -10.02
CA ILE A 96 -3.02 -22.76 -10.84
C ILE A 96 -3.60 -21.58 -10.08
N LEU A 97 -3.82 -20.47 -10.79
CA LEU A 97 -4.44 -19.28 -10.25
C LEU A 97 -5.98 -19.43 -10.27
N ASN A 98 -6.66 -19.10 -9.16
CA ASN A 98 -8.12 -19.16 -9.05
C ASN A 98 -8.79 -17.91 -9.65
N ASP A 99 -8.23 -16.75 -9.34
CA ASP A 99 -8.71 -15.44 -9.77
C ASP A 99 -7.78 -14.80 -10.80
N ASP A 100 -8.19 -13.70 -11.41
CA ASP A 100 -7.33 -12.89 -12.26
C ASP A 100 -6.35 -12.11 -11.35
N LEU A 101 -5.06 -12.04 -11.71
CA LEU A 101 -4.05 -11.27 -10.98
C LEU A 101 -3.53 -10.15 -11.88
N VAL A 102 -3.66 -8.92 -11.42
CA VAL A 102 -3.26 -7.73 -12.17
C VAL A 102 -1.77 -7.46 -11.97
N LYS A 103 -1.14 -6.81 -12.93
CA LYS A 103 0.23 -6.32 -12.82
C LYS A 103 0.43 -5.51 -11.52
N ASP A 104 1.58 -5.73 -10.89
CA ASP A 104 2.01 -5.10 -9.63
C ASP A 104 1.13 -5.46 -8.41
N GLU A 105 0.18 -6.39 -8.57
CA GLU A 105 -0.64 -6.91 -7.47
C GLU A 105 0.12 -7.93 -6.64
N VAL A 106 -0.16 -7.94 -5.33
CA VAL A 106 0.41 -8.89 -4.36
C VAL A 106 -0.28 -10.25 -4.50
N LEU A 107 0.53 -11.30 -4.62
CA LEU A 107 0.03 -12.67 -4.64
C LEU A 107 -0.34 -13.14 -3.22
N LEU A 108 -1.62 -13.45 -3.04
CA LEU A 108 -2.17 -13.95 -1.80
C LEU A 108 -2.34 -15.48 -1.85
N GLU A 109 -2.27 -16.13 -0.68
CA GLU A 109 -2.52 -17.58 -0.57
C GLU A 109 -3.85 -18.05 -1.19
N PRO A 110 -4.99 -17.34 -1.04
CA PRO A 110 -6.27 -17.75 -1.64
C PRO A 110 -6.30 -17.70 -3.17
N HIS A 111 -5.47 -16.86 -3.80
CA HIS A 111 -5.40 -16.75 -5.26
C HIS A 111 -4.84 -18.02 -5.88
N ILE A 112 -4.18 -18.87 -5.08
CA ILE A 112 -3.52 -20.05 -5.55
C ILE A 112 -4.34 -21.29 -5.18
N ALA A 113 -4.62 -22.14 -6.17
CA ALA A 113 -5.23 -23.43 -5.92
C ALA A 113 -4.36 -24.25 -4.94
N GLY A 114 -4.87 -24.45 -3.73
CA GLY A 114 -4.21 -25.29 -2.73
C GLY A 114 -4.29 -26.75 -3.11
N LYS A 115 -3.35 -27.58 -2.61
CA LYS A 115 -3.39 -29.05 -2.76
C LYS A 115 -4.68 -29.70 -2.24
N LYS A 116 -5.50 -28.97 -1.46
CA LYS A 116 -6.61 -29.51 -0.66
C LYS A 116 -7.98 -28.88 -0.97
N ALA A 117 -8.04 -27.85 -1.81
CA ALA A 117 -9.29 -27.21 -2.17
C ALA A 117 -9.35 -27.07 -3.70
N PRO A 118 -9.97 -28.04 -4.40
CA PRO A 118 -10.41 -27.81 -5.75
C PRO A 118 -11.49 -26.73 -5.68
N SER A 119 -11.12 -25.47 -5.98
CA SER A 119 -12.06 -24.35 -6.09
C SER A 119 -13.12 -24.64 -7.18
N ASP A 120 -12.75 -25.45 -8.18
CA ASP A 120 -13.66 -26.10 -9.11
C ASP A 120 -13.60 -27.62 -8.95
N LEU A 121 -14.77 -28.26 -8.83
CA LEU A 121 -14.93 -29.73 -8.74
C LEU A 121 -14.17 -30.49 -9.84
N THR A 122 -13.90 -29.86 -10.99
CA THR A 122 -13.17 -30.45 -12.11
C THR A 122 -11.69 -30.67 -11.81
N PHE A 123 -11.04 -29.85 -10.99
CA PHE A 123 -9.62 -30.03 -10.62
C PHE A 123 -9.41 -31.09 -9.53
N ALA A 124 -10.50 -31.59 -8.91
CA ALA A 124 -10.45 -32.70 -7.97
C ALA A 124 -10.23 -34.06 -8.67
N ILE A 125 -10.40 -34.13 -9.99
CA ILE A 125 -10.36 -35.39 -10.74
C ILE A 125 -8.89 -35.79 -10.92
N PRO A 126 -8.44 -36.93 -10.36
CA PRO A 126 -7.07 -37.37 -10.53
C PRO A 126 -6.78 -37.75 -12.00
N ALA A 127 -5.52 -37.70 -12.40
CA ALA A 127 -5.11 -38.08 -13.74
C ALA A 127 -5.56 -39.51 -14.08
N GLY A 128 -6.09 -39.72 -15.28
CA GLY A 128 -6.62 -41.02 -15.72
C GLY A 128 -8.07 -41.31 -15.31
N HIS A 129 -8.71 -40.42 -14.54
CA HIS A 129 -10.13 -40.54 -14.18
C HIS A 129 -11.01 -39.56 -14.97
N ARG A 130 -12.32 -39.83 -14.99
CA ARG A 130 -13.36 -38.96 -15.60
C ARG A 130 -14.52 -38.78 -14.63
N ALA A 131 -15.08 -37.57 -14.55
CA ALA A 131 -16.32 -37.33 -13.82
C ALA A 131 -17.51 -37.87 -14.62
N VAL A 132 -18.44 -38.51 -13.93
CA VAL A 132 -19.70 -39.03 -14.49
C VAL A 132 -20.85 -38.51 -13.65
N THR A 133 -21.86 -37.92 -14.30
CA THR A 133 -23.10 -37.51 -13.64
C THR A 133 -24.15 -38.61 -13.84
N ILE A 134 -24.71 -39.12 -12.74
CA ILE A 134 -25.77 -40.13 -12.77
C ILE A 134 -27.07 -39.45 -12.32
N PRO A 135 -28.11 -39.40 -13.17
CA PRO A 135 -29.41 -38.89 -12.76
C PRO A 135 -30.02 -39.83 -11.71
N THR A 136 -30.53 -39.26 -10.62
CA THR A 136 -31.16 -40.02 -9.53
C THR A 136 -32.67 -40.17 -9.66
N SER A 137 -33.27 -39.53 -10.67
CA SER A 137 -34.70 -39.63 -10.98
C SER A 137 -34.94 -40.41 -12.26
N VAL A 138 -35.96 -41.26 -12.25
CA VAL A 138 -36.47 -41.93 -13.45
C VAL A 138 -37.12 -40.90 -14.38
N PRO A 139 -36.78 -40.87 -15.69
CA PRO A 139 -37.53 -40.06 -16.65
C PRO A 139 -38.97 -40.58 -16.70
N THR A 140 -39.94 -39.69 -16.46
CA THR A 140 -41.38 -39.99 -16.63
C THR A 140 -41.76 -39.87 -18.09
#